data_AF-A0AAD1T0N8-F1
#
_entry.id   AF-A0AAD1T0N8-F1
#
_cell.length_a   1.000
_cell.length_b   1.000
_cell.length_c   1.000
_cell.angle_alpha   90.00
_cell.angle_beta   90.00
_cell.angle_gamma   90.00
#
_symmetry.space_group_name_H-M   'P 1'
#
loop_
_entity.id
_entity.type
_entity.pdbx_description
1 polymer ?
#
loop_
_entity_poly.entity_id
_entity_poly.type
_entity_poly.pdbx_seq_one_letter_code
_entity_poly.pdbx_strand_id
1 'polypeptide(L)'
;MDVSGYAMCLPNLTRLQTFPFIEHRPIFCIEIKPKCGFIPTSPHITKEIKKKVCRFCMHQHLKVAKGKWKRISKYCPLDLFSGNKRRMHFALMSLLQESQNNLKVFKNGELIYGCRDDQEHQSDLNELAHHLKPFFFPTNGLVNGPQSTMNILKELIQVLTNTLLTTSADSGRSESFKSVPIPQSRNYCESGHVCTELLRINKHKIETAGLPKGSILYKTLQAQMLDMLDIEGLYPLYKRVEKYLEECPEERSTLLLDGPYDETFFEKLKDLSTDDNGSVEYAVTKIQQYRVAMTAKDCSIMIALSPTMQEDCYDQRSVIKTARSSFKYSVSILDLDLKPYESIPHQYKRDSKIVSHYLNHEEAAPSPIFKETEDCTLLLHKVTH
;
A
#
# COMPACT_ATOMS: atom_id res chain seq x y z
N MET A 1 33.22 6.59 -12.50
CA MET A 1 32.03 6.58 -13.37
C MET A 1 31.92 5.17 -13.90
N ASP A 2 31.17 4.32 -13.20
CA ASP A 2 30.95 2.95 -13.63
C ASP A 2 29.64 2.93 -14.41
N VAL A 3 29.73 3.23 -15.70
CA VAL A 3 28.58 3.20 -16.61
C VAL A 3 28.59 1.80 -17.23
N SER A 4 28.08 0.83 -16.50
CA SER A 4 27.79 -0.47 -17.07
C SER A 4 26.79 -0.24 -18.22
N GLY A 5 27.19 -0.55 -19.46
CA GLY A 5 26.38 -0.31 -20.67
C GLY A 5 25.18 -1.25 -20.82
N TYR A 6 24.65 -1.77 -19.71
CA TYR A 6 23.59 -2.76 -19.66
C TYR A 6 22.28 -2.12 -19.18
N ALA A 7 21.17 -2.60 -19.73
CA ALA A 7 19.83 -2.19 -19.34
C ALA A 7 18.89 -3.40 -19.28
N MET A 8 17.86 -3.31 -18.44
CA MET A 8 16.79 -4.31 -18.37
C MET A 8 15.65 -3.90 -19.31
N CYS A 9 15.34 -4.74 -20.29
CA CYS A 9 14.20 -4.51 -21.18
C CYS A 9 12.92 -5.10 -20.55
N LEU A 10 11.99 -4.22 -20.17
CA LEU A 10 10.70 -4.58 -19.56
C LEU A 10 9.54 -4.10 -20.43
N PRO A 11 8.38 -4.78 -20.38
CA PRO A 11 7.21 -4.35 -21.14
C PRO A 11 6.63 -3.03 -20.59
N ASN A 12 6.13 -2.18 -21.49
CA ASN A 12 5.50 -0.94 -21.09
C ASN A 12 4.03 -1.15 -20.65
N LEU A 13 3.83 -1.41 -19.36
CA LEU A 13 2.52 -1.69 -18.77
C LEU A 13 1.54 -0.49 -18.78
N THR A 14 2.01 0.72 -19.14
CA THR A 14 1.12 1.89 -19.29
C THR A 14 0.35 1.91 -20.61
N ARG A 15 0.64 0.95 -21.51
CA ARG A 15 0.01 0.80 -22.84
C ARG A 15 -0.62 -0.58 -23.08
N LEU A 16 -0.33 -1.55 -22.22
CA LEU A 16 -0.64 -2.96 -22.45
C LEU A 16 -1.71 -3.48 -21.48
N GLN A 17 -2.56 -4.38 -21.98
CA GLN A 17 -3.24 -5.37 -21.14
C GLN A 17 -2.33 -6.60 -21.02
N THR A 18 -2.37 -7.33 -19.90
CA THR A 18 -1.61 -8.58 -19.73
C THR A 18 -2.38 -9.80 -20.22
N PHE A 19 -3.72 -9.69 -20.33
CA PHE A 19 -4.58 -10.74 -20.86
C PHE A 19 -5.68 -10.16 -21.77
N PRO A 20 -5.57 -10.31 -23.11
CA PRO A 20 -4.39 -10.76 -23.86
C PRO A 20 -3.24 -9.74 -23.77
N PHE A 21 -2.00 -10.21 -23.99
CA PHE A 21 -0.80 -9.36 -24.00
C PHE A 21 -0.74 -8.50 -25.27
N ILE A 22 -1.46 -7.38 -25.29
CA ILE A 22 -1.63 -6.53 -26.47
C ILE A 22 -1.71 -5.05 -26.08
N GLU A 23 -1.24 -4.16 -26.96
CA GLU A 23 -1.51 -2.73 -26.84
C GLU A 23 -2.99 -2.46 -27.08
N HIS A 24 -3.62 -1.77 -26.14
CA HIS A 24 -5.04 -1.44 -26.21
C HIS A 24 -5.22 0.07 -26.20
N ARG A 25 -6.13 0.59 -27.02
CA ARG A 25 -6.53 2.00 -27.00
C ARG A 25 -8.04 2.11 -27.14
N PRO A 26 -8.72 2.98 -26.35
CA PRO A 26 -8.14 3.77 -25.27
C PRO A 26 -7.79 2.92 -24.03
N ILE A 27 -6.76 3.31 -23.29
CA ILE A 27 -6.35 2.68 -22.02
C ILE A 27 -5.97 3.77 -21.02
N PHE A 28 -6.31 3.54 -19.76
CA PHE A 28 -5.73 4.30 -18.65
C PHE A 28 -5.19 3.37 -17.59
N CYS A 29 -4.06 3.76 -16.99
CA CYS A 29 -3.37 2.97 -15.99
C CYS A 29 -3.21 3.76 -14.70
N ILE A 30 -3.34 3.10 -13.56
CA ILE A 30 -3.12 3.68 -12.24
C ILE A 30 -1.99 2.93 -11.57
N GLU A 31 -0.94 3.65 -11.20
CA GLU A 31 0.15 3.14 -10.38
C GLU A 31 -0.07 3.59 -8.94
N ILE A 32 -0.12 2.64 -8.00
CA ILE A 32 -0.26 2.90 -6.56
C ILE A 32 0.96 2.34 -5.84
N LYS A 33 1.63 3.14 -5.00
CA LYS A 33 2.60 2.65 -4.00
C LYS A 33 1.90 2.51 -2.65
N PRO A 34 1.41 1.30 -2.28
CA PRO A 34 0.46 1.14 -1.18
C PRO A 34 1.12 1.18 0.20
N LYS A 35 2.45 1.09 0.27
CA LYS A 35 3.22 1.09 1.53
C LYS A 35 2.84 -0.08 2.45
N CYS A 36 3.28 -0.04 3.71
CA CYS A 36 3.14 -1.14 4.67
C CYS A 36 1.70 -1.24 5.20
N GLY A 37 1.01 -2.34 4.89
CA GLY A 37 -0.40 -2.57 5.21
C GLY A 37 -0.70 -3.06 6.63
N PHE A 38 0.31 -3.24 7.49
CA PHE A 38 0.16 -3.67 8.87
C PHE A 38 0.91 -2.76 9.86
N ILE A 39 0.53 -2.85 11.13
CA ILE A 39 1.23 -2.29 12.28
C ILE A 39 2.06 -3.40 12.92
N PRO A 40 3.35 -3.18 13.22
CA PRO A 40 4.21 -4.23 13.77
C PRO A 40 3.77 -4.63 15.19
N THR A 41 3.84 -5.92 15.49
CA THR A 41 3.40 -6.51 16.78
C THR A 41 4.51 -7.19 17.56
N SER A 42 5.73 -7.14 17.03
CA SER A 42 6.90 -7.80 17.62
C SER A 42 7.11 -7.39 19.09
N PRO A 43 7.49 -8.34 19.97
CA PRO A 43 7.83 -8.03 21.36
C PRO A 43 9.11 -7.19 21.47
N HIS A 44 9.93 -7.14 20.42
CA HIS A 44 11.19 -6.38 20.41
C HIS A 44 11.01 -4.86 20.22
N ILE A 45 9.77 -4.39 19.97
CA ILE A 45 9.47 -2.98 19.78
C ILE A 45 9.59 -2.23 21.11
N THR A 46 10.47 -1.23 21.17
CA THR A 46 10.70 -0.43 22.39
C THR A 46 9.76 0.75 22.55
N LYS A 47 9.14 1.24 21.46
CA LYS A 47 8.24 2.41 21.48
C LYS A 47 6.80 2.00 21.18
N GLU A 48 5.92 2.12 22.17
CA GLU A 48 4.50 1.72 22.08
C GLU A 48 3.72 2.40 20.93
N ILE A 49 4.11 3.61 20.52
CA ILE A 49 3.47 4.30 19.40
C ILE A 49 3.55 3.50 18.09
N LYS A 50 4.61 2.70 17.90
CA LYS A 50 4.77 1.83 16.71
C LYS A 50 3.71 0.74 16.65
N LYS A 51 3.08 0.38 17.78
CA LYS A 51 1.96 -0.58 17.87
C LYS A 51 0.58 0.10 17.70
N LYS A 52 0.54 1.42 17.52
CA LYS A 52 -0.70 2.22 17.46
C LYS A 52 -0.86 2.99 16.14
N VAL A 53 0.24 3.52 15.60
CA VAL A 53 0.28 4.33 14.40
C VAL A 53 1.18 3.69 13.36
N CYS A 54 0.73 3.62 12.11
CA CYS A 54 1.50 2.98 11.04
C CYS A 54 2.70 3.84 10.62
N ARG A 55 3.75 3.18 10.11
CA ARG A 55 4.99 3.84 9.65
C ARG A 55 4.75 4.94 8.61
N PHE A 56 3.76 4.79 7.73
CA PHE A 56 3.43 5.82 6.74
C PHE A 56 2.94 7.11 7.40
N CYS A 57 1.94 7.01 8.27
CA CYS A 57 1.37 8.15 8.99
C CYS A 57 2.44 8.87 9.82
N MET A 58 3.24 8.13 10.61
CA MET A 58 4.34 8.76 11.37
C MET A 58 5.33 9.49 10.47
N HIS A 59 5.71 8.89 9.34
CA HIS A 59 6.70 9.45 8.42
C HIS A 59 6.18 10.68 7.65
N GLN A 60 4.86 10.86 7.51
CA GLN A 60 4.31 12.07 6.87
C GLN A 60 4.73 13.34 7.61
N HIS A 61 4.66 13.35 8.95
CA HIS A 61 5.07 14.50 9.77
C HIS A 61 6.51 14.90 9.49
N LEU A 62 7.44 13.93 9.52
CA LEU A 62 8.85 14.19 9.25
C LEU A 62 9.09 14.67 7.81
N LYS A 63 8.35 14.17 6.82
CA LYS A 63 8.50 14.59 5.42
C LYS A 63 8.03 16.03 5.21
N VAL A 64 6.90 16.40 5.82
CA VAL A 64 6.36 17.76 5.72
C VAL A 64 7.26 18.75 6.46
N ALA A 65 7.71 18.42 7.66
CA ALA A 65 8.65 19.25 8.43
C ALA A 65 9.97 19.49 7.68
N LYS A 66 10.40 18.53 6.84
CA LYS A 66 11.59 18.66 5.97
C LYS A 66 11.32 19.35 4.63
N GLY A 67 10.10 19.85 4.40
CA GLY A 67 9.72 20.48 3.13
C GLY A 67 9.64 19.52 1.94
N LYS A 68 9.70 18.18 2.17
CA LYS A 68 9.57 17.20 1.08
C LYS A 68 8.17 17.23 0.46
N TRP A 69 7.15 17.50 1.28
CA TRP A 69 5.76 17.64 0.84
C TRP A 69 5.15 18.86 1.52
N LYS A 70 4.24 19.55 0.81
CA LYS A 70 3.59 20.77 1.30
C LYS A 70 2.61 20.50 2.46
N ARG A 71 2.01 19.31 2.51
CA ARG A 71 1.02 18.92 3.53
C ARG A 71 0.99 17.41 3.78
N ILE A 72 0.43 17.04 4.93
CA ILE A 72 0.24 15.65 5.35
C ILE A 72 -0.87 15.02 4.51
N SER A 73 -0.60 13.86 3.90
CA SER A 73 -1.63 13.07 3.24
C SER A 73 -2.53 12.38 4.27
N LYS A 74 -3.85 12.39 4.03
CA LYS A 74 -4.84 11.66 4.83
C LYS A 74 -4.87 10.16 4.55
N TYR A 75 -4.07 9.70 3.59
CA TYR A 75 -3.97 8.30 3.22
C TYR A 75 -3.39 7.47 4.37
N CYS A 76 -4.06 6.36 4.70
CA CYS A 76 -3.52 5.34 5.59
C CYS A 76 -3.47 3.99 4.86
N PRO A 77 -2.31 3.31 4.81
CA PRO A 77 -2.20 1.97 4.22
C PRO A 77 -3.16 0.97 4.86
N LEU A 78 -3.35 0.99 6.18
CA LEU A 78 -4.26 0.05 6.86
C LEU A 78 -5.71 0.19 6.38
N ASP A 79 -6.12 1.36 5.90
CA ASP A 79 -7.45 1.54 5.32
C ASP A 79 -7.57 0.90 3.93
N LEU A 80 -6.51 0.99 3.11
CA LEU A 80 -6.45 0.33 1.80
C LEU A 80 -6.37 -1.20 1.93
N PHE A 81 -5.58 -1.71 2.88
CA PHE A 81 -5.42 -3.14 3.15
C PHE A 81 -6.52 -3.73 4.07
N SER A 82 -7.60 -2.98 4.34
CA SER A 82 -8.61 -3.41 5.31
C SER A 82 -9.59 -4.47 4.78
N GLY A 83 -9.79 -4.56 3.46
CA GLY A 83 -10.91 -5.30 2.86
C GLY A 83 -12.28 -4.60 3.01
N ASN A 84 -12.37 -3.55 3.84
CA ASN A 84 -13.57 -2.77 4.03
C ASN A 84 -13.70 -1.70 2.94
N LYS A 85 -14.70 -1.84 2.06
CA LYS A 85 -14.91 -0.94 0.91
C LYS A 85 -15.01 0.55 1.28
N ARG A 86 -15.57 0.90 2.45
CA ARG A 86 -15.67 2.30 2.90
C ARG A 86 -14.30 2.87 3.27
N ARG A 87 -13.49 2.10 4.01
CA ARG A 87 -12.11 2.49 4.34
C ARG A 87 -11.24 2.58 3.09
N MET A 88 -11.34 1.60 2.19
CA MET A 88 -10.63 1.62 0.91
C MET A 88 -11.01 2.82 0.06
N HIS A 89 -12.30 3.17 -0.01
CA HIS A 89 -12.77 4.36 -0.73
C HIS A 89 -12.11 5.64 -0.18
N PHE A 90 -12.09 5.82 1.14
CA PHE A 90 -11.43 6.98 1.75
C PHE A 90 -9.93 6.99 1.48
N ALA A 91 -9.25 5.84 1.56
CA ALA A 91 -7.83 5.72 1.27
C ALA A 91 -7.51 6.13 -0.17
N LEU A 92 -8.27 5.62 -1.15
CA LEU A 92 -8.10 5.97 -2.57
C LEU A 92 -8.44 7.43 -2.84
N MET A 93 -9.49 7.99 -2.23
CA MET A 93 -9.80 9.42 -2.33
C MET A 93 -8.68 10.29 -1.74
N SER A 94 -8.10 9.88 -0.61
CA SER A 94 -6.99 10.60 0.01
C SER A 94 -5.72 10.58 -0.86
N LEU A 95 -5.46 9.46 -1.55
CA LEU A 95 -4.39 9.38 -2.54
C LEU A 95 -4.65 10.27 -3.77
N LEU A 96 -5.90 10.39 -4.21
CA LEU A 96 -6.23 11.33 -5.28
C LEU A 96 -6.01 12.77 -4.83
N GLN A 97 -6.44 13.16 -3.62
CA GLN A 97 -6.30 14.53 -3.11
C GLN A 97 -4.85 14.94 -2.82
N GLU A 98 -4.02 14.00 -2.35
CA GLU A 98 -2.62 14.23 -2.01
C GLU A 98 -1.77 13.02 -2.46
N SER A 99 -1.48 12.98 -3.76
CA SER A 99 -0.86 11.84 -4.44
C SER A 99 0.57 11.60 -3.99
N GLN A 100 1.33 12.67 -3.72
CA GLN A 100 2.76 12.59 -3.45
C GLN A 100 3.44 11.67 -4.49
N ASN A 101 4.37 10.81 -4.06
CA ASN A 101 4.92 9.74 -4.88
C ASN A 101 4.18 8.40 -4.72
N ASN A 102 2.91 8.44 -4.28
CA ASN A 102 2.10 7.27 -3.97
C ASN A 102 1.03 6.93 -5.00
N LEU A 103 0.68 7.85 -5.90
CA LEU A 103 -0.29 7.63 -6.97
C LEU A 103 0.11 8.36 -8.26
N LYS A 104 0.04 7.65 -9.38
CA LYS A 104 0.16 8.20 -10.73
C LYS A 104 -0.95 7.66 -11.63
N VAL A 105 -1.40 8.46 -12.59
CA VAL A 105 -2.38 8.05 -13.60
C VAL A 105 -1.83 8.33 -14.99
N PHE A 106 -1.92 7.33 -15.84
CA PHE A 106 -1.47 7.37 -17.23
C PHE A 106 -2.65 7.19 -18.18
N LYS A 107 -2.60 7.81 -19.35
CA LYS A 107 -3.53 7.61 -20.46
C LYS A 107 -2.73 7.32 -21.72
N ASN A 108 -2.94 6.14 -22.31
CA ASN A 108 -2.21 5.69 -23.51
C ASN A 108 -0.67 5.82 -23.40
N GLY A 109 -0.12 5.62 -22.19
CA GLY A 109 1.31 5.76 -21.91
C GLY A 109 1.79 7.12 -21.44
N GLU A 110 0.95 8.15 -21.46
CA GLU A 110 1.29 9.50 -21.03
C GLU A 110 0.83 9.78 -19.60
N LEU A 111 1.68 10.38 -18.77
CA LEU A 111 1.36 10.75 -17.39
C LEU A 111 0.40 11.95 -17.35
N ILE A 112 -0.84 11.72 -16.93
CA ILE A 112 -1.90 12.74 -16.85
C ILE A 112 -2.20 13.22 -15.42
N TYR A 113 -1.74 12.50 -14.38
CA TYR A 113 -1.96 12.90 -12.99
C TYR A 113 -0.93 12.29 -12.03
N GLY A 114 -0.58 13.02 -10.97
CA GLY A 114 0.39 12.61 -9.96
C GLY A 114 1.64 13.50 -9.94
N CYS A 115 2.58 13.21 -9.04
CA CYS A 115 3.80 14.01 -8.91
C CYS A 115 4.68 13.85 -10.17
N ARG A 116 4.92 14.96 -10.86
CA ARG A 116 6.03 15.14 -11.81
C ARG A 116 7.27 15.53 -11.01
N ASP A 117 8.47 15.28 -11.53
CA ASP A 117 9.72 15.66 -10.86
C ASP A 117 9.87 17.19 -10.74
N ASP A 118 9.10 17.94 -11.53
CA ASP A 118 9.00 19.40 -11.47
C ASP A 118 7.95 19.86 -10.44
N GLN A 119 8.40 20.53 -9.38
CA GLN A 119 7.65 20.82 -8.15
C GLN A 119 6.48 21.83 -8.30
N GLU A 120 6.19 22.31 -9.50
CA GLU A 120 5.29 23.46 -9.72
C GLU A 120 3.88 23.10 -10.22
N HIS A 121 3.65 21.91 -10.79
CA HIS A 121 2.31 21.52 -11.20
C HIS A 121 1.53 20.86 -10.06
N GLN A 122 0.56 21.60 -9.53
CA GLN A 122 -0.42 21.08 -8.59
C GLN A 122 -1.42 20.19 -9.34
N SER A 123 -1.56 18.94 -8.91
CA SER A 123 -2.50 18.00 -9.51
C SER A 123 -3.94 18.53 -9.45
N ASP A 124 -4.60 18.72 -10.60
CA ASP A 124 -6.00 19.16 -10.69
C ASP A 124 -6.94 17.97 -10.90
N LEU A 125 -7.85 17.78 -9.95
CA LEU A 125 -8.88 16.73 -10.02
C LEU A 125 -9.90 16.97 -11.14
N ASN A 126 -10.16 18.23 -11.51
CA ASN A 126 -11.08 18.54 -12.61
C ASN A 126 -10.49 18.15 -13.95
N GLU A 127 -9.20 18.43 -14.18
CA GLU A 127 -8.46 17.99 -15.36
C GLU A 127 -8.43 16.46 -15.46
N LEU A 128 -8.10 15.78 -14.35
CA LEU A 128 -8.15 14.31 -14.30
C LEU A 128 -9.55 13.79 -14.66
N ALA A 129 -10.60 14.36 -14.07
CA ALA A 129 -11.97 13.95 -14.36
C ALA A 129 -12.37 14.19 -15.83
N HIS A 130 -11.87 15.26 -16.45
CA HIS A 130 -12.05 15.51 -17.88
C HIS A 130 -11.43 14.38 -18.73
N HIS A 131 -10.21 13.95 -18.41
CA HIS A 131 -9.56 12.83 -19.10
C HIS A 131 -10.29 11.49 -18.91
N LEU A 132 -10.87 11.26 -17.73
CA LEU A 132 -11.55 10.01 -17.36
C LEU A 132 -13.00 9.94 -17.84
N LYS A 133 -13.67 11.09 -18.05
CA LYS A 133 -15.09 11.13 -18.43
C LYS A 133 -15.45 10.20 -19.61
N PRO A 134 -14.69 10.14 -20.72
CA PRO A 134 -15.02 9.27 -21.85
C PRO A 134 -14.96 7.77 -21.53
N PHE A 135 -14.20 7.37 -20.50
CA PHE A 135 -14.07 5.98 -20.08
C PHE A 135 -15.26 5.50 -19.25
N PHE A 136 -15.80 6.36 -18.39
CA PHE A 136 -16.90 6.01 -17.49
C PHE A 136 -18.28 6.40 -18.03
N PHE A 137 -18.35 7.42 -18.88
CA PHE A 137 -19.58 7.99 -19.43
C PHE A 137 -19.43 8.24 -20.94
N PRO A 138 -19.37 7.20 -21.77
CA PRO A 138 -19.29 7.35 -23.22
C PRO A 138 -20.57 8.03 -23.75
N THR A 139 -20.41 8.89 -24.76
CA THR A 139 -21.48 9.71 -25.36
C THR A 139 -22.64 8.91 -25.99
N ASN A 140 -22.50 7.59 -26.10
CA ASN A 140 -23.49 6.71 -26.72
C ASN A 140 -24.43 6.04 -25.68
N GLY A 141 -24.32 6.37 -24.39
CA GLY A 141 -25.15 5.82 -23.31
C GLY A 141 -26.34 6.71 -22.92
N LEU A 142 -27.38 6.10 -22.31
CA LEU A 142 -28.61 6.76 -21.82
C LEU A 142 -28.41 7.90 -20.78
N VAL A 143 -27.18 8.20 -20.35
CA VAL A 143 -26.89 9.19 -19.30
C VAL A 143 -26.28 10.45 -19.92
N ASN A 144 -27.09 11.18 -20.67
CA ASN A 144 -26.75 12.50 -21.19
C ASN A 144 -27.04 13.57 -20.13
N GLY A 145 -26.10 13.77 -19.20
CA GLY A 145 -26.17 14.84 -18.20
C GLY A 145 -24.78 15.26 -17.72
N PRO A 146 -24.60 16.52 -17.25
CA PRO A 146 -23.35 17.00 -16.70
C PRO A 146 -22.94 16.14 -15.49
N GLN A 147 -21.82 15.42 -15.61
CA GLN A 147 -21.26 14.66 -14.50
C GLN A 147 -20.31 15.53 -13.71
N SER A 148 -20.53 15.62 -12.40
CA SER A 148 -19.59 16.30 -11.51
C SER A 148 -18.27 15.53 -11.44
N THR A 149 -17.17 16.26 -11.23
CA THR A 149 -15.84 15.68 -10.96
C THR A 149 -15.91 14.59 -9.88
N MET A 150 -16.68 14.82 -8.81
CA MET A 150 -16.85 13.86 -7.73
C MET A 150 -17.54 12.56 -8.17
N ASN A 151 -18.50 12.61 -9.09
CA ASN A 151 -19.15 11.39 -9.58
C ASN A 151 -18.19 10.52 -10.39
N ILE A 152 -17.35 11.14 -11.25
CA ILE A 152 -16.34 10.42 -12.04
C ILE A 152 -15.30 9.77 -11.12
N LEU A 153 -14.82 10.50 -10.12
CA LEU A 153 -13.85 9.97 -9.15
C LEU A 153 -14.44 8.86 -8.28
N LYS A 154 -15.73 8.93 -7.91
CA LYS A 154 -16.41 7.84 -7.19
C LYS A 154 -16.49 6.56 -8.02
N GLU A 155 -16.83 6.65 -9.31
CA GLU A 155 -16.83 5.49 -10.21
C GLU A 155 -15.41 4.92 -10.36
N LEU A 156 -14.39 5.76 -10.53
CA LEU A 156 -13.00 5.32 -10.55
C LEU A 156 -12.63 4.55 -9.28
N ILE A 157 -12.92 5.11 -8.11
CA ILE A 157 -12.61 4.47 -6.81
C ILE A 157 -13.36 3.14 -6.67
N GLN A 158 -14.60 3.06 -7.15
CA GLN A 158 -15.38 1.82 -7.13
C GLN A 158 -14.73 0.74 -8.02
N VAL A 159 -14.31 1.10 -9.23
CA VAL A 159 -13.58 0.18 -10.12
C VAL A 159 -12.28 -0.28 -9.47
N LEU A 160 -11.45 0.63 -8.98
CA LEU A 160 -10.18 0.31 -8.33
C LEU A 160 -10.38 -0.58 -7.10
N THR A 161 -11.36 -0.28 -6.26
CA THR A 161 -11.68 -1.08 -5.07
C THR A 161 -12.08 -2.50 -5.46
N ASN A 162 -12.94 -2.65 -6.47
CA ASN A 162 -13.36 -3.98 -6.91
C ASN A 162 -12.18 -4.75 -7.52
N THR A 163 -11.36 -4.11 -8.37
CA THR A 163 -10.16 -4.73 -8.98
C THR A 163 -9.14 -5.17 -7.93
N LEU A 164 -8.88 -4.33 -6.91
CA LEU A 164 -7.94 -4.65 -5.83
C LEU A 164 -8.43 -5.80 -4.93
N LEU A 165 -9.73 -6.05 -4.88
CA LEU A 165 -10.36 -7.14 -4.13
C LEU A 165 -10.60 -8.40 -4.98
N THR A 166 -10.45 -8.34 -6.30
CA THR A 166 -10.68 -9.50 -7.16
C THR A 166 -9.69 -10.63 -6.85
N THR A 167 -10.21 -11.84 -6.74
CA THR A 167 -9.40 -13.06 -6.56
C THR A 167 -9.05 -13.66 -7.90
N SER A 168 -7.77 -13.92 -8.16
CA SER A 168 -7.37 -14.70 -9.34
C SER A 168 -7.95 -16.11 -9.30
N ALA A 169 -8.39 -16.63 -10.46
CA ALA A 169 -8.95 -17.97 -10.63
C ALA A 169 -7.91 -19.09 -10.46
N ASP A 170 -6.62 -18.77 -10.38
CA ASP A 170 -5.52 -19.74 -10.23
C ASP A 170 -5.31 -20.25 -8.78
N SER A 171 -6.33 -20.14 -7.93
CA SER A 171 -6.29 -20.67 -6.55
C SER A 171 -6.09 -22.19 -6.47
N GLY A 172 -6.06 -22.91 -7.59
CA GLY A 172 -5.92 -24.37 -7.66
C GLY A 172 -4.51 -24.92 -7.89
N ARG A 173 -3.49 -24.09 -8.17
CA ARG A 173 -2.12 -24.58 -8.50
C ARG A 173 -0.98 -24.08 -7.60
N SER A 174 -1.26 -23.28 -6.58
CA SER A 174 -0.22 -22.84 -5.66
C SER A 174 0.09 -23.97 -4.67
N GLU A 175 1.33 -24.46 -4.67
CA GLU A 175 1.89 -25.09 -3.47
C GLU A 175 1.52 -24.23 -2.26
N SER A 176 1.02 -24.87 -1.20
CA SER A 176 0.42 -24.18 -0.07
C SER A 176 1.51 -23.46 0.75
N PHE A 177 1.84 -22.23 0.34
CA PHE A 177 2.63 -21.35 1.19
C PHE A 177 1.91 -21.22 2.52
N LYS A 178 2.58 -21.58 3.62
CA LYS A 178 2.03 -21.31 4.95
C LYS A 178 1.87 -19.79 5.05
N SER A 179 0.63 -19.32 5.12
CA SER A 179 0.34 -17.91 5.29
C SER A 179 0.99 -17.43 6.58
N VAL A 180 1.70 -16.31 6.54
CA VAL A 180 2.18 -15.66 7.76
C VAL A 180 0.94 -15.36 8.62
N PRO A 181 0.88 -15.86 9.87
CA PRO A 181 -0.28 -15.63 10.73
C PRO A 181 -0.55 -14.13 10.81
N ILE A 182 -1.76 -13.71 10.44
CA ILE A 182 -2.18 -12.32 10.62
C ILE A 182 -2.39 -12.13 12.12
N PRO A 183 -1.57 -11.30 12.80
CA PRO A 183 -1.75 -11.09 14.22
C PRO A 183 -3.17 -10.58 14.46
N GLN A 184 -3.85 -11.08 15.49
CA GLN A 184 -5.17 -10.58 15.93
C GLN A 184 -5.14 -9.13 16.46
N SER A 185 -4.04 -8.42 16.20
CA SER A 185 -3.80 -7.05 16.61
C SER A 185 -4.75 -6.05 15.95
N ARG A 186 -4.60 -4.79 16.33
CA ARG A 186 -5.43 -3.68 15.90
C ARG A 186 -5.47 -3.55 14.36
N ASN A 187 -6.64 -3.77 13.78
CA ASN A 187 -6.88 -3.63 12.32
C ASN A 187 -7.02 -2.16 11.84
N TYR A 188 -6.65 -1.20 12.68
CA TYR A 188 -6.77 0.23 12.40
C TYR A 188 -5.58 1.03 12.94
N CYS A 189 -5.31 2.16 12.30
CA CYS A 189 -4.29 3.12 12.71
C CYS A 189 -4.96 4.24 13.52
N GLU A 190 -4.40 4.63 14.67
CA GLU A 190 -4.95 5.75 15.48
C GLU A 190 -4.87 7.11 14.75
N SER A 191 -3.90 7.26 13.85
CA SER A 191 -3.78 8.44 12.97
C SER A 191 -4.69 8.34 11.72
N GLY A 192 -5.42 7.22 11.54
CA GLY A 192 -6.33 7.02 10.42
C GLY A 192 -7.65 7.76 10.61
N HIS A 193 -7.93 8.76 9.75
CA HIS A 193 -9.11 9.62 9.84
C HIS A 193 -10.46 8.88 9.86
N VAL A 194 -10.57 7.74 9.17
CA VAL A 194 -11.83 6.98 9.10
C VAL A 194 -12.17 6.32 10.45
N CYS A 195 -11.15 6.03 11.27
CA CYS A 195 -11.35 5.33 12.52
C CYS A 195 -12.00 6.22 13.59
N THR A 196 -11.65 7.51 13.65
CA THR A 196 -12.25 8.44 14.61
C THR A 196 -13.75 8.64 14.37
N GLU A 197 -14.19 8.67 13.11
CA GLU A 197 -15.61 8.84 12.73
C GLU A 197 -16.41 7.53 12.88
N LEU A 198 -15.88 6.39 12.40
CA LEU A 198 -16.59 5.11 12.46
C LEU A 198 -16.68 4.52 13.88
N LEU A 199 -15.67 4.74 14.73
CA LEU A 199 -15.71 4.32 16.14
C LEU A 199 -16.73 5.11 16.96
N ARG A 200 -17.05 6.35 16.55
CA ARG A 200 -18.10 7.16 17.18
C ARG A 200 -19.51 6.70 16.80
N ILE A 201 -19.69 6.23 15.55
CA ILE A 201 -21.02 5.91 15.01
C ILE A 201 -21.42 4.45 15.26
N ASN A 202 -20.48 3.50 15.29
CA ASN A 202 -20.79 2.07 15.41
C ASN A 202 -20.05 1.39 16.56
N LYS A 203 -20.67 1.39 17.75
CA LYS A 203 -20.33 0.47 18.86
C LYS A 203 -20.67 -1.00 18.55
N HIS A 204 -21.41 -1.27 17.47
CA HIS A 204 -21.85 -2.61 17.09
C HIS A 204 -21.42 -2.98 15.67
N LYS A 205 -20.66 -4.09 15.56
CA LYS A 205 -20.21 -4.78 14.33
C LYS A 205 -19.43 -3.91 13.33
N ILE A 206 -18.13 -3.75 13.57
CA ILE A 206 -17.18 -3.56 12.47
C ILE A 206 -17.23 -4.84 11.62
N GLU A 207 -17.73 -4.75 10.39
CA GLU A 207 -17.72 -5.86 9.44
C GLU A 207 -16.27 -6.36 9.25
N THR A 208 -16.03 -7.58 9.72
CA THR A 208 -14.76 -8.32 9.71
C THR A 208 -14.44 -8.91 8.34
N ALA A 209 -14.77 -8.21 7.26
CA ALA A 209 -14.38 -8.66 5.92
C ALA A 209 -12.92 -8.26 5.69
N GLY A 210 -11.98 -9.12 6.11
CA GLY A 210 -10.57 -9.00 5.75
C GLY A 210 -10.37 -9.14 4.23
N LEU A 211 -9.14 -8.91 3.77
CA LEU A 211 -8.82 -9.03 2.35
C LEU A 211 -9.08 -10.45 1.81
N PRO A 212 -9.67 -10.60 0.61
CA PRO A 212 -9.79 -11.90 -0.04
C PRO A 212 -8.41 -12.53 -0.27
N LYS A 213 -8.22 -13.80 0.13
CA LYS A 213 -6.91 -14.48 0.07
C LYS A 213 -6.27 -14.50 -1.33
N GLY A 214 -7.10 -14.53 -2.38
CA GLY A 214 -6.65 -14.51 -3.77
C GLY A 214 -6.33 -13.12 -4.32
N SER A 215 -6.58 -12.05 -3.57
CA SER A 215 -6.40 -10.67 -4.02
C SER A 215 -4.93 -10.25 -4.03
N ILE A 216 -4.59 -9.29 -4.90
CA ILE A 216 -3.23 -8.75 -5.00
C ILE A 216 -2.79 -8.07 -3.70
N LEU A 217 -3.70 -7.39 -3.01
CA LEU A 217 -3.42 -6.74 -1.74
C LEU A 217 -3.12 -7.78 -0.66
N TYR A 218 -3.86 -8.89 -0.60
CA TYR A 218 -3.58 -9.94 0.38
C TYR A 218 -2.20 -10.56 0.14
N LYS A 219 -1.88 -10.95 -1.11
CA LYS A 219 -0.58 -11.54 -1.45
C LYS A 219 0.58 -10.59 -1.16
N THR A 220 0.41 -9.31 -1.50
CA THR A 220 1.40 -8.26 -1.17
C THR A 220 1.57 -8.13 0.35
N LEU A 221 0.47 -8.09 1.10
CA LEU A 221 0.50 -8.01 2.56
C LEU A 221 1.24 -9.20 3.18
N GLN A 222 1.02 -10.43 2.69
CA GLN A 222 1.72 -11.62 3.17
C GLN A 222 3.23 -11.52 2.97
N ALA A 223 3.69 -11.01 1.81
CA ALA A 223 5.11 -10.76 1.58
C ALA A 223 5.66 -9.66 2.52
N GLN A 224 4.90 -8.59 2.77
CA GLN A 224 5.29 -7.54 3.72
C GLN A 224 5.43 -8.06 5.16
N MET A 225 4.62 -9.05 5.54
CA MET A 225 4.59 -9.64 6.88
C MET A 225 5.75 -10.59 7.17
N LEU A 226 6.62 -10.89 6.19
CA LEU A 226 7.89 -11.56 6.46
C LEU A 226 8.80 -10.74 7.40
N ASP A 227 8.55 -9.43 7.55
CA ASP A 227 9.09 -8.61 8.64
C ASP A 227 8.34 -8.87 9.96
N MET A 228 8.63 -10.03 10.56
CA MET A 228 7.99 -10.50 11.80
C MET A 228 8.57 -9.85 13.06
N LEU A 229 9.84 -9.45 13.02
CA LEU A 229 10.58 -8.99 14.20
C LEU A 229 10.57 -7.48 14.36
N ASP A 230 10.10 -6.72 13.36
CA ASP A 230 10.37 -5.30 13.19
C ASP A 230 11.89 -5.02 13.08
N ILE A 231 12.25 -3.86 12.55
CA ILE A 231 13.66 -3.47 12.41
C ILE A 231 14.40 -3.41 13.77
N GLU A 232 13.70 -3.15 14.86
CA GLU A 232 14.28 -3.17 16.21
C GLU A 232 14.68 -4.59 16.66
N GLY A 233 13.88 -5.60 16.35
CA GLY A 233 14.22 -7.00 16.63
C GLY A 233 15.20 -7.60 15.62
N LEU A 234 15.19 -7.12 14.38
CA LEU A 234 16.09 -7.59 13.33
C LEU A 234 17.52 -7.06 13.50
N TYR A 235 17.69 -5.80 13.91
CA TYR A 235 19.00 -5.15 13.90
C TYR A 235 20.07 -5.88 14.75
N PRO A 236 19.75 -6.46 15.93
CA PRO A 236 20.67 -7.34 16.64
C PRO A 236 21.12 -8.58 15.84
N LEU A 237 20.21 -9.19 15.06
CA LEU A 237 20.54 -10.32 14.18
C LEU A 237 21.46 -9.89 13.05
N TYR A 238 21.24 -8.71 12.46
CA TYR A 238 22.17 -8.11 11.50
C TYR A 238 23.57 -7.97 12.10
N LYS A 239 23.69 -7.43 13.32
CA LYS A 239 24.99 -7.29 14.00
C LYS A 239 25.67 -8.64 14.28
N ARG A 240 24.90 -9.70 14.54
CA ARG A 240 25.42 -11.07 14.70
C ARG A 240 26.08 -11.57 13.41
N VAL A 241 25.40 -11.39 12.27
CA VAL A 241 25.93 -11.79 10.95
C VAL A 241 27.15 -10.96 10.59
N GLU A 242 27.13 -9.65 10.82
CA GLU A 242 28.31 -8.79 10.55
C GLU A 242 29.52 -9.24 11.36
N LYS A 243 29.36 -9.53 12.66
CA LYS A 243 30.45 -10.03 13.49
C LYS A 243 31.01 -11.35 12.95
N TYR A 244 30.13 -12.26 12.51
CA TYR A 244 30.56 -13.52 11.91
C TYR A 244 31.35 -13.30 10.61
N LEU A 245 30.90 -12.37 9.75
CA LEU A 245 31.59 -12.04 8.50
C LEU A 245 32.89 -11.25 8.71
N GLU A 246 33.06 -10.54 9.82
CA GLU A 246 34.34 -9.95 10.22
C GLU A 246 35.38 -11.04 10.51
N GLU A 247 34.96 -12.17 11.07
CA GLU A 247 35.81 -13.33 11.38
C GLU A 247 36.03 -14.24 10.16
N CYS A 248 34.98 -14.47 9.35
CA CYS A 248 34.99 -15.34 8.15
C CYS A 248 34.39 -14.64 6.91
N PRO A 249 35.12 -13.72 6.24
CA PRO A 249 34.59 -12.94 5.10
C PRO A 249 34.16 -13.78 3.89
N GLU A 250 34.83 -14.92 3.66
CA GLU A 250 34.58 -15.85 2.56
C GLU A 250 33.19 -16.50 2.61
N GLU A 251 32.58 -16.59 3.79
CA GLU A 251 31.26 -17.23 3.99
C GLU A 251 30.10 -16.37 3.48
N ARG A 252 30.35 -15.10 3.10
CA ARG A 252 29.31 -14.21 2.56
C ARG A 252 28.55 -14.82 1.38
N SER A 253 29.28 -15.48 0.47
CA SER A 253 28.70 -16.17 -0.68
C SER A 253 27.94 -17.43 -0.26
N THR A 254 28.48 -18.23 0.66
CA THR A 254 27.81 -19.44 1.20
C THR A 254 26.49 -19.12 1.89
N LEU A 255 26.42 -17.98 2.58
CA LEU A 255 25.21 -17.48 3.25
C LEU A 255 24.15 -16.93 2.27
N LEU A 256 24.44 -16.89 0.97
CA LEU A 256 23.56 -16.39 -0.10
C LEU A 256 23.09 -14.95 0.15
N LEU A 257 23.92 -14.11 0.77
CA LEU A 257 23.55 -12.72 1.07
C LEU A 257 23.32 -11.92 -0.22
N ASP A 258 24.11 -12.15 -1.25
CA ASP A 258 24.00 -11.42 -2.53
C ASP A 258 23.49 -12.29 -3.69
N GLY A 259 22.90 -13.44 -3.36
CA GLY A 259 22.41 -14.41 -4.33
C GLY A 259 23.40 -15.56 -4.60
N PRO A 260 23.12 -16.42 -5.60
CA PRO A 260 21.99 -16.34 -6.54
C PRO A 260 20.62 -16.48 -5.84
N TYR A 261 19.60 -15.83 -6.38
CA TYR A 261 18.22 -15.87 -5.86
C TYR A 261 17.42 -16.98 -6.56
N ASP A 262 17.85 -18.23 -6.36
CA ASP A 262 17.26 -19.42 -6.97
C ASP A 262 16.20 -20.10 -6.07
N GLU A 263 15.81 -21.33 -6.41
CA GLU A 263 14.85 -22.13 -5.63
C GLU A 263 15.33 -22.39 -4.19
N THR A 264 16.64 -22.54 -3.96
CA THR A 264 17.19 -22.79 -2.62
C THR A 264 17.03 -21.55 -1.73
N PHE A 265 17.23 -20.36 -2.29
CA PHE A 265 16.93 -19.10 -1.61
C PHE A 265 15.45 -19.02 -1.26
N PHE A 266 14.57 -19.40 -2.18
CA PHE A 266 13.12 -19.39 -1.95
C PHE A 266 12.68 -20.36 -0.85
N GLU A 267 13.23 -21.58 -0.79
CA GLU A 267 12.94 -22.54 0.28
C GLU A 267 13.33 -22.01 1.67
N LYS A 268 14.48 -21.34 1.78
CA LYS A 268 14.92 -20.72 3.06
C LYS A 268 13.91 -19.69 3.58
N LEU A 269 13.24 -18.94 2.69
CA LEU A 269 12.24 -17.95 3.09
C LEU A 269 10.98 -18.56 3.71
N LYS A 270 10.71 -19.85 3.48
CA LYS A 270 9.52 -20.55 4.01
C LYS A 270 9.63 -20.85 5.52
N ASP A 271 10.81 -20.73 6.13
CA ASP A 271 10.98 -20.93 7.57
C ASP A 271 10.44 -19.73 8.37
N LEU A 272 9.19 -19.85 8.83
CA LEU A 272 8.51 -18.84 9.63
C LEU A 272 8.76 -18.97 11.13
N SER A 273 9.69 -19.83 11.58
CA SER A 273 10.00 -19.97 13.02
C SER A 273 10.46 -18.64 13.61
N THR A 274 9.85 -18.19 14.71
CA THR A 274 10.26 -16.95 15.40
C THR A 274 11.29 -17.18 16.49
N ASP A 275 11.54 -18.42 16.88
CA ASP A 275 12.39 -18.74 18.02
C ASP A 275 13.88 -18.62 17.64
N ASP A 276 14.56 -17.63 18.22
CA ASP A 276 15.99 -17.41 18.00
C ASP A 276 16.80 -18.50 18.72
N ASN A 277 17.40 -19.39 17.93
CA ASN A 277 18.28 -20.46 18.42
C ASN A 277 19.73 -20.00 18.64
N GLY A 278 20.01 -18.70 18.46
CA GLY A 278 21.34 -18.11 18.60
C GLY A 278 22.25 -18.30 17.38
N SER A 279 21.81 -19.02 16.34
CA SER A 279 22.66 -19.35 15.19
C SER A 279 22.79 -18.19 14.19
N VAL A 280 23.80 -18.26 13.33
CA VAL A 280 24.02 -17.31 12.23
C VAL A 280 23.01 -17.58 11.12
N GLU A 281 22.68 -18.84 10.86
CA GLU A 281 21.71 -19.27 9.84
C GLU A 281 20.32 -18.72 10.14
N TYR A 282 19.86 -18.78 11.39
CA TYR A 282 18.60 -18.15 11.80
C TYR A 282 18.62 -16.63 11.51
N ALA A 283 19.70 -15.96 11.91
CA ALA A 283 19.86 -14.52 11.69
C ALA A 283 19.83 -14.17 10.19
N VAL A 284 20.54 -14.93 9.36
CA VAL A 284 20.54 -14.77 7.89
C VAL A 284 19.14 -14.98 7.33
N THR A 285 18.42 -16.04 7.72
CA THR A 285 17.05 -16.28 7.27
C THR A 285 16.13 -15.09 7.57
N LYS A 286 16.19 -14.53 8.79
CA LYS A 286 15.40 -13.34 9.17
C LYS A 286 15.79 -12.09 8.40
N ILE A 287 17.08 -11.90 8.14
CA ILE A 287 17.57 -10.79 7.31
C ILE A 287 17.02 -10.89 5.88
N GLN A 288 17.03 -12.09 5.28
CA GLN A 288 16.51 -12.28 3.92
C GLN A 288 15.00 -12.06 3.85
N GLN A 289 14.25 -12.61 4.82
CA GLN A 289 12.82 -12.36 4.98
C GLN A 289 12.51 -10.87 5.11
N TYR A 290 13.28 -10.14 5.91
CA TYR A 290 13.14 -8.68 6.05
C TYR A 290 13.41 -7.94 4.74
N ARG A 291 14.43 -8.32 3.97
CA ARG A 291 14.75 -7.66 2.68
C ARG A 291 13.62 -7.86 1.66
N VAL A 292 13.05 -9.07 1.60
CA VAL A 292 11.86 -9.35 0.78
C VAL A 292 10.66 -8.52 1.25
N ALA A 293 10.41 -8.47 2.56
CA ALA A 293 9.35 -7.63 3.13
C ALA A 293 9.53 -6.14 2.81
N MET A 294 10.76 -5.62 2.92
CA MET A 294 11.07 -4.23 2.60
C MET A 294 10.88 -3.92 1.11
N THR A 295 11.13 -4.89 0.24
CA THR A 295 10.84 -4.80 -1.20
C THR A 295 9.32 -4.69 -1.42
N ALA A 296 8.55 -5.59 -0.82
CA ALA A 296 7.08 -5.56 -0.88
C ALA A 296 6.43 -4.33 -0.22
N LYS A 297 7.10 -3.68 0.75
CA LYS A 297 6.64 -2.42 1.36
C LYS A 297 6.86 -1.19 0.47
N ASP A 298 7.77 -1.28 -0.50
CA ASP A 298 8.11 -0.18 -1.40
C ASP A 298 7.78 -0.43 -2.88
N CYS A 299 7.16 -1.59 -3.21
CA CYS A 299 6.69 -1.91 -4.55
C CYS A 299 5.51 -1.03 -5.01
N SER A 300 5.20 -1.10 -6.31
CA SER A 300 4.03 -0.45 -6.90
C SER A 300 3.06 -1.49 -7.44
N ILE A 301 1.76 -1.19 -7.38
CA ILE A 301 0.71 -1.95 -8.03
C ILE A 301 0.24 -1.12 -9.23
N MET A 302 0.39 -1.67 -10.43
CA MET A 302 -0.12 -1.08 -11.67
C MET A 302 -1.45 -1.74 -12.04
N ILE A 303 -2.48 -0.94 -12.26
CA ILE A 303 -3.80 -1.37 -12.71
C ILE A 303 -4.06 -0.74 -14.07
N ALA A 304 -4.19 -1.55 -15.12
CA ALA A 304 -4.51 -1.10 -16.47
C ALA A 304 -5.98 -1.35 -16.78
N LEU A 305 -6.69 -0.36 -17.32
CA LEU A 305 -8.12 -0.39 -17.58
C LEU A 305 -8.44 0.06 -19.00
N SER A 306 -9.14 -0.79 -19.74
CA SER A 306 -9.64 -0.50 -21.09
C SER A 306 -11.15 -0.73 -21.14
N PRO A 307 -11.93 0.23 -21.64
CA PRO A 307 -13.39 0.09 -21.71
C PRO A 307 -13.75 -1.06 -22.66
N THR A 308 -14.81 -1.81 -22.33
CA THR A 308 -15.29 -2.94 -23.14
C THR A 308 -16.81 -2.92 -23.23
N MET A 309 -17.37 -3.26 -24.39
CA MET A 309 -18.80 -3.51 -24.54
C MET A 309 -19.13 -4.94 -24.04
N GLN A 310 -20.37 -5.14 -23.58
CA GLN A 310 -20.82 -6.39 -22.93
C GLN A 310 -20.74 -7.63 -23.83
N GLU A 311 -20.72 -7.45 -25.15
CA GLU A 311 -20.79 -8.53 -26.15
C GLU A 311 -19.41 -9.02 -26.63
N ASP A 312 -18.32 -8.28 -26.36
CA ASP A 312 -16.98 -8.56 -26.91
C ASP A 312 -16.10 -9.47 -26.04
N CYS A 313 -16.64 -10.12 -25.00
CA CYS A 313 -15.82 -10.78 -23.98
C CYS A 313 -16.15 -12.26 -23.76
N TYR A 314 -15.33 -13.11 -24.37
CA TYR A 314 -15.35 -14.56 -24.16
C TYR A 314 -14.81 -14.99 -22.78
N ASP A 315 -13.99 -14.16 -22.12
CA ASP A 315 -13.41 -14.44 -20.79
C ASP A 315 -13.88 -13.43 -19.73
N GLN A 316 -14.95 -13.78 -19.01
CA GLN A 316 -15.51 -12.94 -17.96
C GLN A 316 -14.57 -12.71 -16.76
N ARG A 317 -13.46 -13.47 -16.63
CA ARG A 317 -12.54 -13.38 -15.49
C ARG A 317 -11.65 -12.14 -15.52
N SER A 318 -11.48 -11.55 -16.70
CA SER A 318 -10.62 -10.38 -16.96
C SER A 318 -11.42 -9.08 -17.07
N VAL A 319 -12.68 -9.07 -16.62
CA VAL A 319 -13.59 -7.92 -16.71
C VAL A 319 -14.06 -7.47 -15.33
N ILE A 320 -14.01 -6.16 -15.10
CA ILE A 320 -14.59 -5.51 -13.93
C ILE A 320 -15.79 -4.68 -14.36
N LYS A 321 -16.95 -4.90 -13.71
CA LYS A 321 -18.21 -4.23 -14.02
C LYS A 321 -18.63 -3.34 -12.85
N THR A 322 -19.10 -2.14 -13.16
CA THR A 322 -19.91 -1.30 -12.26
C THR A 322 -21.33 -1.19 -12.80
N ALA A 323 -22.20 -0.48 -12.08
CA ALA A 323 -23.55 -0.20 -12.56
C ALA A 323 -23.56 0.61 -13.87
N ARG A 324 -22.46 1.29 -14.21
CA ARG A 324 -22.39 2.27 -15.31
C ARG A 324 -21.34 1.96 -16.36
N SER A 325 -20.35 1.13 -16.04
CA SER A 325 -19.17 0.93 -16.88
C SER A 325 -18.65 -0.50 -16.79
N SER A 326 -17.93 -0.94 -17.83
CA SER A 326 -17.31 -2.25 -17.90
C SER A 326 -15.91 -2.10 -18.47
N PHE A 327 -14.92 -2.68 -17.80
CA PHE A 327 -13.51 -2.59 -18.19
C PHE A 327 -12.88 -3.96 -18.27
N LYS A 328 -12.10 -4.20 -19.33
CA LYS A 328 -11.02 -5.18 -19.28
C LYS A 328 -9.94 -4.62 -18.37
N TYR A 329 -9.44 -5.43 -17.45
CA TYR A 329 -8.44 -4.99 -16.49
C TYR A 329 -7.26 -5.95 -16.39
N SER A 330 -6.10 -5.38 -16.07
CA SER A 330 -4.88 -6.13 -15.76
C SER A 330 -4.24 -5.55 -14.51
N VAL A 331 -3.66 -6.41 -13.68
CA VAL A 331 -2.95 -6.00 -12.46
C VAL A 331 -1.52 -6.53 -12.52
N SER A 332 -0.55 -5.68 -12.17
CA SER A 332 0.88 -6.04 -12.14
C SER A 332 1.57 -5.42 -10.95
N ILE A 333 2.66 -6.02 -10.49
CA ILE A 333 3.53 -5.46 -9.45
C ILE A 333 4.83 -4.98 -10.11
N LEU A 334 5.27 -3.78 -9.75
CA LEU A 334 6.50 -3.14 -10.20
C LEU A 334 7.43 -2.86 -9.00
N ASP A 335 8.67 -2.46 -9.29
CA ASP A 335 9.69 -2.09 -8.29
C ASP A 335 10.03 -3.24 -7.32
N LEU A 336 10.32 -4.43 -7.86
CA LEU A 336 10.59 -5.66 -7.12
C LEU A 336 12.08 -6.00 -6.94
N ASP A 337 12.97 -5.04 -7.16
CA ASP A 337 14.39 -5.22 -6.88
C ASP A 337 14.63 -5.43 -5.38
N LEU A 338 15.26 -6.55 -5.03
CA LEU A 338 15.51 -6.90 -3.63
C LEU A 338 16.35 -5.82 -2.95
N LYS A 339 15.89 -5.34 -1.78
CA LYS A 339 16.66 -4.34 -1.03
C LYS A 339 18.05 -4.86 -0.65
N PRO A 340 19.12 -4.05 -0.79
CA PRO A 340 20.48 -4.50 -0.50
C PRO A 340 20.67 -4.72 1.01
N TYR A 341 21.55 -5.66 1.35
CA TYR A 341 21.89 -6.01 2.73
C TYR A 341 22.40 -4.80 3.52
N GLU A 342 23.24 -3.98 2.88
CA GLU A 342 23.90 -2.79 3.44
C GLU A 342 22.92 -1.67 3.78
N SER A 343 21.66 -1.76 3.33
CA SER A 343 20.64 -0.76 3.67
C SER A 343 20.05 -0.93 5.07
N ILE A 344 20.27 -2.07 5.74
CA ILE A 344 19.67 -2.38 7.04
C ILE A 344 20.04 -1.36 8.14
N PRO A 345 21.33 -0.97 8.32
CA PRO A 345 21.70 0.08 9.28
C PRO A 345 21.02 1.42 9.00
N HIS A 346 20.85 1.77 7.72
CA HIS A 346 20.13 2.99 7.34
C HIS A 346 18.64 2.89 7.72
N GLN A 347 17.99 1.75 7.50
CA GLN A 347 16.59 1.55 7.89
C GLN A 347 16.38 1.67 9.40
N TYR A 348 17.27 1.08 10.20
CA TYR A 348 17.22 1.19 11.67
C TYR A 348 17.34 2.65 12.14
N LYS A 349 18.34 3.39 11.64
CA LYS A 349 18.51 4.82 11.95
C LYS A 349 17.32 5.66 11.48
N ARG A 350 16.76 5.35 10.31
CA ARG A 350 15.63 6.10 9.75
C ARG A 350 14.35 5.86 10.53
N ASP A 351 14.11 4.63 10.98
CA ASP A 351 12.95 4.29 11.81
C ASP A 351 12.96 5.06 13.13
N SER A 352 14.10 5.03 13.84
CA SER A 352 14.29 5.79 15.08
C SER A 352 14.04 7.29 14.90
N LYS A 353 14.52 7.88 13.79
CA LYS A 353 14.26 9.30 13.46
C LYS A 353 12.78 9.60 13.21
N ILE A 354 12.07 8.72 12.50
CA ILE A 354 10.63 8.88 12.23
C ILE A 354 9.85 8.86 13.54
N VAL A 355 10.09 7.85 14.37
CA VAL A 355 9.35 7.63 15.62
C VAL A 355 9.62 8.75 16.62
N SER A 356 10.89 9.13 16.80
CA SER A 356 11.26 10.22 17.72
C SER A 356 10.66 11.56 17.30
N HIS A 357 10.67 11.87 15.99
CA HIS A 357 10.05 13.10 15.50
C HIS A 357 8.53 13.11 15.71
N TYR A 358 7.87 11.98 15.48
CA TYR A 358 6.42 11.87 15.68
C TYR A 358 6.03 12.05 17.15
N LEU A 359 6.74 11.40 18.08
CA LEU A 359 6.49 11.55 19.52
C LEU A 359 6.68 12.99 20.00
N ASN A 360 7.78 13.64 19.62
CA ASN A 360 8.03 15.04 20.01
C ASN A 360 6.95 16.00 19.49
N HIS A 361 6.35 15.69 18.32
CA HIS A 361 5.27 16.49 17.77
C HIS A 361 3.93 16.24 18.50
N GLU A 362 3.64 15.02 18.95
CA GLU A 362 2.44 14.75 19.78
C GLU A 362 2.54 15.41 21.16
N GLU A 363 3.72 15.44 21.77
CA GLU A 363 3.95 16.12 23.06
C GLU A 363 3.88 17.66 22.93
N ALA A 364 4.30 18.21 21.79
CA ALA A 364 4.25 19.65 21.52
C ALA A 364 2.88 20.14 21.00
N ALA A 365 2.00 19.24 20.57
CA ALA A 365 0.63 19.61 20.24
C ALA A 365 -0.09 19.92 21.57
N PRO A 366 -0.71 21.11 21.73
CA PRO A 366 -1.49 21.38 22.94
C PRO A 366 -2.52 20.27 23.08
N SER A 367 -2.51 19.61 24.25
CA SER A 367 -3.56 18.69 24.66
C SER A 367 -4.89 19.36 24.32
N PRO A 368 -5.87 18.65 23.71
CA PRO A 368 -7.19 19.19 23.59
C PRO A 368 -7.67 19.43 25.01
N ILE A 369 -7.58 20.68 25.46
CA ILE A 369 -8.24 21.14 26.66
C ILE A 369 -9.70 20.83 26.39
N PHE A 370 -10.20 19.77 27.03
CA PHE A 370 -11.60 19.61 27.30
C PHE A 370 -12.00 20.87 28.08
N LYS A 371 -12.39 21.92 27.36
CA LYS A 371 -13.23 22.96 27.91
C LYS A 371 -14.61 22.33 28.03
N GLU A 372 -14.87 21.73 29.18
CA GLU A 372 -16.22 21.75 29.73
C GLU A 372 -16.62 23.22 29.84
N THR A 373 -17.38 23.69 28.86
CA THR A 373 -18.14 24.94 28.96
C THR A 373 -19.55 24.64 28.49
N GLU A 374 -20.37 24.35 29.50
CA GLU A 374 -21.72 24.90 29.74
C GLU A 374 -22.81 24.69 28.68
N ASP A 375 -23.80 23.88 29.09
CA ASP A 375 -25.24 24.03 28.87
C ASP A 375 -25.75 24.43 27.47
N CYS A 376 -25.95 23.42 26.62
CA CYS A 376 -27.04 23.47 25.64
C CYS A 376 -28.32 22.95 26.30
N THR A 377 -29.05 23.83 26.98
CA THR A 377 -30.41 23.55 27.46
C THR A 377 -31.30 23.26 26.24
N LEU A 378 -31.79 22.03 26.14
CA LEU A 378 -32.83 21.64 25.20
C LEU A 378 -34.13 22.35 25.56
N LEU A 379 -34.50 23.37 24.79
CA LEU A 379 -35.85 23.95 24.81
C LEU A 379 -36.82 22.96 24.15
N LEU A 380 -37.43 22.11 24.98
CA LEU A 380 -38.62 21.34 24.60
C LEU A 380 -39.81 22.30 24.49
N HIS A 381 -40.26 22.56 23.26
CA HIS A 381 -41.56 23.19 23.04
C HIS A 381 -42.66 22.22 23.45
N LYS A 382 -43.46 22.64 24.43
CA LYS A 382 -44.66 21.94 24.90
C LYS A 382 -45.75 22.07 23.83
N VAL A 383 -46.10 20.97 23.19
CA VAL A 383 -47.32 20.88 22.38
C VAL A 383 -48.49 20.80 23.36
N THR A 384 -49.33 21.83 23.39
CA THR A 384 -50.63 21.80 24.07
C THR A 384 -51.69 21.27 23.10
N HIS A 385 -52.54 20.40 23.65
CA HIS A 385 -53.61 19.58 23.08
C HIS A 385 -54.35 20.11 21.84
#